data_AF-A0A1T3NPZ8-F1
#
_entry.id   AF-A0A1T3NPZ8-F1
#
_cell.length_a   1.000
_cell.length_b   1.000
_cell.length_c   1.000
_cell.angle_alpha   90.00
_cell.angle_beta   90.00
_cell.angle_gamma   90.00
#
_symmetry.space_group_name_H-M   'P 1'
#
loop_
_entity.id
_entity.type
_entity.pdbx_description
1 polymer ?
#
loop_
_entity_poly.entity_id
_entity_poly.type
_entity_poly.pdbx_seq_one_letter_code
_entity_poly.pdbx_strand_id
1 'polypeptide(L)'
;MAIRDQLRGIGGAVGSAAASGRAAVGSRIGAGRARVASGDWVHATLDALPAPNAPTFLAWEFSLGALVCRHPKVPAITARPLRLLDGLGAVRFGPETVGFDGEDIPWEKVVRLTTHDAFESMTTAALDTEVDRIREVLPPLPGRKWAVTKVVEGLLTVVLASLEQADDRRIDRVPVACEITYRGLLGRERTLRASLFATALLARQTAVAESLVATARAHGVEVVEAAAAGGADDAAAAERTRALRARTDTIATKLRAQREQAEAVAAGGEDEPDGARAVGGGIGDGSAGGAGAVGGTEAAVAAGAGSAAGGDPAAGTGSGPGAGPATGTASTPAAVTAVGAGPRPGAAPPNGPSYRAHPSDATDPTDPFAC
;
A
#
# COMPACT_ATOMS: atom_id res chain seq x y z
N MET A 1 2.03 -35.31 -28.46
CA MET A 1 1.32 -34.29 -27.66
C MET A 1 2.33 -33.34 -27.03
N ALA A 2 2.88 -32.39 -27.80
CA ALA A 2 3.88 -31.43 -27.27
C ALA A 2 3.64 -30.00 -27.80
N ILE A 3 2.44 -29.71 -28.34
CA ILE A 3 2.12 -28.45 -29.05
C ILE A 3 1.01 -27.65 -28.35
N ARG A 4 0.53 -28.10 -27.17
CA ARG A 4 -0.43 -27.33 -26.35
C ARG A 4 0.22 -26.48 -25.25
N ASP A 5 1.49 -26.70 -24.93
CA ASP A 5 2.22 -25.87 -23.95
C ASP A 5 2.89 -24.63 -24.57
N GLN A 6 2.96 -24.57 -25.90
CA GLN A 6 3.55 -23.45 -26.65
C GLN A 6 2.58 -22.25 -26.83
N LEU A 7 1.38 -22.31 -26.23
CA LEU A 7 0.37 -21.23 -26.22
C LEU A 7 0.20 -20.54 -24.84
N ARG A 8 1.10 -20.79 -23.87
CA ARG A 8 1.14 -20.09 -22.56
C ARG A 8 2.30 -19.10 -22.39
N GLY A 9 3.25 -19.12 -23.33
CA GLY A 9 4.23 -18.07 -23.54
C GLY A 9 3.89 -17.32 -24.82
N ILE A 10 4.00 -15.99 -24.80
CA ILE A 10 3.86 -15.11 -25.96
C ILE A 10 2.40 -14.88 -26.42
N GLY A 11 1.75 -13.85 -25.88
CA GLY A 11 1.02 -12.92 -26.76
C GLY A 11 1.99 -11.76 -27.03
N GLY A 12 2.80 -11.69 -28.07
CA GLY A 12 2.59 -12.23 -29.42
C GLY A 12 1.84 -11.19 -30.23
N ALA A 13 2.58 -10.24 -30.78
CA ALA A 13 2.18 -9.32 -31.85
C ALA A 13 1.01 -8.36 -31.56
N VAL A 14 1.34 -7.17 -31.05
CA VAL A 14 0.61 -5.94 -31.43
C VAL A 14 1.63 -4.90 -31.86
N GLY A 15 1.78 -4.76 -33.18
CA GLY A 15 1.97 -3.43 -33.78
C GLY A 15 3.37 -3.02 -34.22
N SER A 16 4.07 -3.87 -34.98
CA SER A 16 4.98 -3.33 -36.01
C SER A 16 4.13 -2.65 -37.10
N ALA A 17 4.02 -1.31 -37.04
CA ALA A 17 3.71 -0.40 -38.15
C ALA A 17 3.46 1.04 -37.65
N ALA A 18 4.50 1.70 -37.14
CA ALA A 18 4.58 3.18 -37.14
C ALA A 18 6.05 3.65 -36.98
N ALA A 19 6.96 3.06 -37.75
CA ALA A 19 8.14 3.78 -38.22
C ALA A 19 7.61 4.89 -39.15
N SER A 20 7.97 6.16 -39.02
CA SER A 20 9.27 6.64 -39.45
C SER A 20 9.24 8.18 -39.32
N GLY A 21 10.23 8.80 -38.65
CA GLY A 21 10.37 10.26 -38.74
C GLY A 21 11.08 11.03 -37.63
N ARG A 22 11.56 10.44 -36.52
CA ARG A 22 12.19 11.24 -35.43
C ARG A 22 13.54 10.73 -34.90
N ALA A 23 14.27 9.94 -35.68
CA ALA A 23 15.49 9.28 -35.20
C ALA A 23 16.73 10.18 -35.05
N ALA A 24 16.77 11.39 -35.63
CA ALA A 24 18.02 12.19 -35.61
C ALA A 24 18.13 13.25 -34.50
N VAL A 25 17.07 13.49 -33.70
CA VAL A 25 17.09 14.52 -32.62
C VAL A 25 17.04 13.90 -31.21
N GLY A 26 16.85 12.57 -31.09
CA GLY A 26 16.63 11.88 -29.80
C GLY A 26 17.88 11.61 -28.95
N SER A 27 19.09 11.67 -29.52
CA SER A 27 20.31 11.17 -28.86
C SER A 27 20.77 12.02 -27.66
N ARG A 28 20.47 13.32 -27.62
CA ARG A 28 20.84 14.18 -26.47
C ARG A 28 19.79 14.26 -25.35
N ILE A 29 18.60 13.66 -25.54
CA ILE A 29 17.56 13.53 -24.50
C ILE A 29 17.63 12.14 -23.82
N GLY A 30 18.57 11.27 -24.23
CA GLY A 30 18.73 9.91 -23.70
C GLY A 30 19.45 9.83 -22.35
N ALA A 31 20.44 10.69 -22.11
CA ALA A 31 21.27 10.62 -20.89
C ALA A 31 20.54 11.10 -19.61
N GLY A 32 19.48 11.92 -19.75
CA GLY A 32 18.62 12.31 -18.62
C GLY A 32 17.54 11.28 -18.27
N ARG A 33 17.21 10.36 -19.20
CA ARG A 33 16.14 9.35 -19.01
C ARG A 33 16.63 8.02 -18.42
N ALA A 34 17.94 7.77 -18.44
CA ALA A 34 18.54 6.58 -17.82
C ALA A 34 18.60 6.65 -16.27
N ARG A 35 18.40 7.84 -15.68
CA ARG A 35 18.35 8.07 -14.22
C ARG A 35 16.97 7.92 -13.58
N VAL A 36 15.93 7.49 -14.30
CA VAL A 36 14.70 7.05 -13.64
C VAL A 36 14.93 5.61 -13.17
N ALA A 37 15.78 5.45 -12.15
CA ALA A 37 15.88 4.21 -11.42
C ALA A 37 14.53 3.98 -10.70
N SER A 38 14.17 2.71 -10.51
CA SER A 38 12.81 2.23 -10.19
C SER A 38 12.22 2.73 -8.87
N GLY A 39 12.90 3.61 -8.14
CA GLY A 39 12.41 4.26 -6.93
C GLY A 39 12.65 5.77 -6.89
N ASP A 40 13.55 6.32 -7.71
CA ASP A 40 13.91 7.75 -7.69
C ASP A 40 12.70 8.66 -7.89
N TRP A 41 11.74 8.23 -8.70
CA TRP A 41 10.50 8.98 -8.91
C TRP A 41 9.63 9.02 -7.65
N VAL A 42 9.63 7.96 -6.84
CA VAL A 42 8.91 7.90 -5.56
C VAL A 42 9.56 8.86 -4.59
N HIS A 43 10.88 8.79 -4.42
CA HIS A 43 11.62 9.70 -3.56
C HIS A 43 11.40 11.16 -3.99
N ALA A 44 11.59 11.46 -5.28
CA ALA A 44 11.33 12.80 -5.82
C ALA A 44 9.88 13.26 -5.58
N THR A 45 8.91 12.35 -5.69
CA THR A 45 7.50 12.65 -5.44
C THR A 45 7.24 12.96 -3.97
N LEU A 46 7.83 12.17 -3.06
CA LEU A 46 7.69 12.37 -1.62
C LEU A 46 8.44 13.63 -1.16
N ASP A 47 9.65 13.86 -1.65
CA ASP A 47 10.45 15.04 -1.31
C ASP A 47 9.80 16.34 -1.82
N ALA A 48 8.99 16.26 -2.87
CA ALA A 48 8.19 17.37 -3.38
C ALA A 48 6.88 17.60 -2.61
N LEU A 49 6.49 16.73 -1.68
CA LEU A 49 5.27 16.94 -0.91
C LEU A 49 5.45 18.09 0.08
N PRO A 50 4.56 19.09 0.07
CA PRO A 50 4.60 20.15 1.06
C PRO A 50 4.26 19.57 2.44
N ALA A 51 5.09 19.91 3.43
CA ALA A 51 4.77 19.63 4.82
C ALA A 51 3.57 20.50 5.24
N PRO A 52 2.51 19.90 5.80
CA PRO A 52 1.39 20.67 6.34
C PRO A 52 1.85 21.44 7.59
N ASN A 53 1.21 22.59 7.84
CA ASN A 53 1.43 23.34 9.07
C ASN A 53 1.04 22.51 10.29
N ALA A 54 1.65 22.78 11.45
CA ALA A 54 1.38 22.05 12.70
C ALA A 54 0.91 23.05 13.78
N PRO A 55 -0.38 23.05 14.18
CA PRO A 55 -1.49 22.27 13.62
C PRO A 55 -1.88 22.72 12.21
N THR A 56 -2.52 21.84 11.44
CA THR A 56 -2.96 22.19 10.08
C THR A 56 -4.24 23.00 10.12
N PHE A 57 -4.33 24.01 9.27
CA PHE A 57 -5.53 24.82 9.06
C PHE A 57 -6.12 24.64 7.64
N LEU A 58 -5.44 23.87 6.79
CA LEU A 58 -5.90 23.46 5.46
C LEU A 58 -6.03 21.95 5.43
N ALA A 59 -6.94 21.46 4.58
CA ALA A 59 -6.99 20.04 4.27
C ALA A 59 -5.70 19.61 3.58
N TRP A 60 -5.14 18.50 4.05
CA TRP A 60 -3.98 17.85 3.48
C TRP A 60 -4.34 16.40 3.16
N GLU A 61 -3.96 15.94 1.98
CA GLU A 61 -4.26 14.60 1.51
C GLU A 61 -3.10 14.04 0.69
N PHE A 62 -2.76 12.77 0.93
CA PHE A 62 -1.93 12.01 0.01
C PHE A 62 -2.30 10.53 0.04
N SER A 63 -2.35 9.90 -1.13
CA SER A 63 -2.78 8.51 -1.31
C SER A 63 -1.80 7.74 -2.19
N LEU A 64 -1.95 6.41 -2.23
CA LEU A 64 -1.18 5.56 -3.13
C LEU A 64 -1.54 5.83 -4.60
N GLY A 65 -2.82 6.12 -4.89
CA GLY A 65 -3.26 6.53 -6.22
C GLY A 65 -2.59 7.83 -6.67
N ALA A 66 -2.55 8.85 -5.80
CA ALA A 66 -1.89 10.12 -6.06
C ALA A 66 -0.37 9.96 -6.29
N LEU A 67 0.28 9.08 -5.51
CA LEU A 67 1.68 8.72 -5.77
C LEU A 67 1.83 8.15 -7.19
N VAL A 68 1.06 7.14 -7.55
CA VAL A 68 1.20 6.45 -8.84
C VAL A 68 0.84 7.36 -10.01
N CYS A 69 -0.16 8.23 -9.90
CA CYS A 69 -0.49 9.23 -10.92
C CYS A 69 0.72 10.09 -11.34
N ARG A 70 1.61 10.42 -10.40
CA ARG A 70 2.80 11.25 -10.64
C ARG A 70 3.94 10.49 -11.33
N HIS A 71 3.79 9.19 -11.57
CA HIS A 71 4.80 8.39 -12.26
C HIS A 71 4.93 8.84 -13.73
N PRO A 72 6.14 9.13 -14.24
CA PRO A 72 6.35 9.78 -15.54
C PRO A 72 5.90 8.97 -16.76
N LYS A 73 5.67 7.67 -16.61
CA LYS A 73 5.18 6.77 -17.67
C LYS A 73 3.70 6.41 -17.55
N VAL A 74 2.95 6.99 -16.60
CA VAL A 74 1.51 6.75 -16.49
C VAL A 74 0.80 7.56 -17.58
N PRO A 75 0.12 6.92 -18.55
CA PRO A 75 -0.65 7.66 -19.54
C PRO A 75 -1.82 8.38 -18.85
N ALA A 76 -2.09 9.63 -19.25
CA ALA A 76 -3.19 10.42 -18.67
C ALA A 76 -4.56 9.71 -18.69
N ILE A 77 -4.82 8.87 -19.70
CA ILE A 77 -6.06 8.10 -19.81
C ILE A 77 -6.25 7.06 -18.69
N THR A 78 -5.16 6.66 -18.02
CA THR A 78 -5.17 5.71 -16.90
C THR A 78 -5.35 6.38 -15.54
N ALA A 79 -5.35 7.72 -15.46
CA ALA A 79 -5.52 8.43 -14.20
C ALA A 79 -6.87 8.09 -13.52
N ARG A 80 -7.96 8.01 -14.29
CA ARG A 80 -9.30 7.78 -13.72
C ARG A 80 -9.46 6.41 -13.03
N PRO A 81 -9.03 5.28 -13.62
CA PRO A 81 -9.00 4.01 -12.90
C PRO A 81 -8.04 4.01 -11.70
N LEU A 82 -6.93 4.74 -11.78
CA LEU A 82 -5.97 4.85 -10.69
C LEU A 82 -6.54 5.62 -9.49
N ARG A 83 -7.52 6.50 -9.69
CA ARG A 83 -8.26 7.14 -8.59
C ARG A 83 -9.00 6.14 -7.69
N LEU A 84 -9.26 4.91 -8.14
CA LEU A 84 -9.78 3.85 -7.25
C LEU A 84 -8.77 3.47 -6.15
N LEU A 85 -7.47 3.69 -6.41
CA LEU A 85 -6.40 3.51 -5.43
C LEU A 85 -6.28 4.69 -4.48
N ASP A 86 -7.02 5.79 -4.68
CA ASP A 86 -7.00 6.90 -3.72
C ASP A 86 -7.61 6.50 -2.38
N GLY A 87 -8.49 5.51 -2.36
CA GLY A 87 -8.96 4.89 -1.12
C GLY A 87 -7.95 3.94 -0.46
N LEU A 88 -6.82 3.62 -1.11
CA LEU A 88 -5.78 2.77 -0.52
C LEU A 88 -4.62 3.64 -0.06
N GLY A 89 -4.28 3.58 1.22
CA GLY A 89 -3.17 4.36 1.74
C GLY A 89 -3.42 5.85 1.85
N ALA A 90 -4.65 6.32 1.62
CA ALA A 90 -4.97 7.72 1.83
C ALA A 90 -4.70 8.11 3.28
N VAL A 91 -3.92 9.16 3.47
CA VAL A 91 -3.84 9.91 4.72
C VAL A 91 -4.48 11.26 4.45
N ARG A 92 -5.58 11.55 5.14
CA ARG A 92 -6.37 12.78 4.96
C ARG A 92 -6.54 13.42 6.33
N PHE A 93 -6.18 14.68 6.47
CA PHE A 93 -6.53 15.43 7.68
C PHE A 93 -6.57 16.93 7.40
N GLY A 94 -7.47 17.62 8.08
CA GLY A 94 -7.69 19.06 7.93
C GLY A 94 -8.29 19.65 9.19
N PRO A 95 -8.86 20.87 9.12
CA PRO A 95 -9.50 21.50 10.27
C PRO A 95 -10.78 20.80 10.73
N GLU A 96 -11.44 20.02 9.88
CA GLU A 96 -12.76 19.43 10.20
C GLU A 96 -12.72 17.91 10.34
N THR A 97 -11.87 17.23 9.57
CA THR A 97 -11.85 15.77 9.48
C THR A 97 -10.43 15.20 9.52
N VAL A 98 -10.35 13.92 9.88
CA VAL A 98 -9.17 13.07 9.81
C VAL A 98 -9.58 11.69 9.30
N GLY A 99 -8.73 11.05 8.51
CA GLY A 99 -9.10 9.81 7.86
C GLY A 99 -7.92 9.00 7.33
N PHE A 100 -8.16 7.70 7.24
CA PHE A 100 -7.29 6.74 6.57
C PHE A 100 -8.07 5.94 5.54
N ASP A 101 -7.40 5.54 4.45
CA ASP A 101 -7.92 4.59 3.46
C ASP A 101 -9.31 4.96 2.91
N GLY A 102 -9.54 6.26 2.67
CA GLY A 102 -10.79 6.80 2.12
C GLY A 102 -11.94 6.92 3.12
N GLU A 103 -11.73 6.64 4.40
CA GLU A 103 -12.71 6.90 5.47
C GLU A 103 -12.38 8.21 6.20
N ASP A 104 -13.21 9.24 6.02
CA ASP A 104 -13.09 10.54 6.69
C ASP A 104 -13.96 10.59 7.96
N ILE A 105 -13.34 10.92 9.09
CA ILE A 105 -13.96 11.00 10.42
C ILE A 105 -13.90 12.45 10.92
N PRO A 106 -15.03 13.08 11.25
CA PRO A 106 -15.05 14.39 11.90
C PRO A 106 -14.33 14.38 13.25
N TRP A 107 -13.53 15.40 13.54
CA TRP A 107 -12.72 15.47 14.77
C TRP A 107 -13.56 15.32 16.04
N GLU A 108 -14.80 15.82 16.08
CA GLU A 108 -15.70 15.71 17.24
C GLU A 108 -16.12 14.26 17.56
N LYS A 109 -15.95 13.35 16.61
CA LYS A 109 -16.20 11.92 16.80
C LYS A 109 -14.95 11.16 17.20
N VAL A 110 -13.77 11.71 16.97
CA VAL A 110 -12.50 11.07 17.31
C VAL A 110 -12.35 11.09 18.83
N VAL A 111 -12.13 9.91 19.41
CA VAL A 111 -11.93 9.73 20.85
C VAL A 111 -10.43 9.70 21.14
N ARG A 112 -9.68 8.93 20.35
CA ARG A 112 -8.27 8.66 20.58
C ARG A 112 -7.52 8.45 19.27
N LEU A 113 -6.30 8.94 19.23
CA LEU A 113 -5.31 8.62 18.21
C LEU A 113 -4.22 7.75 18.85
N THR A 114 -4.08 6.52 18.40
CA THR A 114 -3.04 5.62 18.92
C THR A 114 -1.85 5.61 17.97
N THR A 115 -0.67 5.94 18.50
CA THR A 115 0.59 5.86 17.76
C THR A 115 1.25 4.52 18.01
N HIS A 116 1.66 3.85 16.94
CA HIS A 116 2.39 2.57 17.00
C HIS A 116 3.79 2.77 16.43
N ASP A 117 4.70 1.86 16.76
CA ASP A 117 5.96 1.82 16.03
C ASP A 117 5.67 1.41 14.57
N ALA A 118 6.08 2.28 13.64
CA ALA A 118 5.93 2.03 12.21
C ALA A 118 6.52 0.68 11.83
N PHE A 119 7.69 0.33 12.35
CA PHE A 119 8.43 -0.85 11.91
C PHE A 119 7.80 -2.16 12.40
N GLU A 120 7.26 -2.17 13.62
CA GLU A 120 6.50 -3.30 14.12
C GLU A 120 5.19 -3.52 13.34
N SER A 121 4.62 -2.42 12.84
CA SER A 121 3.39 -2.45 12.04
C SER A 121 3.63 -2.90 10.59
N MET A 122 4.81 -2.61 10.03
CA MET A 122 5.19 -2.97 8.66
C MET A 122 5.66 -4.43 8.55
N THR A 123 4.77 -5.39 8.79
CA THR A 123 5.14 -6.81 8.67
C THR A 123 5.09 -7.31 7.23
N THR A 124 5.82 -8.40 6.96
CA THR A 124 5.73 -9.12 5.70
C THR A 124 4.30 -9.59 5.37
N ALA A 125 3.54 -10.03 6.38
CA ALA A 125 2.15 -10.43 6.19
C ALA A 125 1.24 -9.24 5.86
N ALA A 126 1.50 -8.06 6.44
CA ALA A 126 0.81 -6.83 6.09
C ALA A 126 1.09 -6.42 4.63
N LEU A 127 2.33 -6.59 4.17
CA LEU A 127 2.70 -6.35 2.77
C LEU A 127 1.98 -7.28 1.80
N ASP A 128 1.97 -8.59 2.07
CA ASP A 128 1.27 -9.55 1.21
C ASP A 128 -0.24 -9.25 1.15
N THR A 129 -0.85 -8.90 2.30
CA THR A 129 -2.26 -8.48 2.39
C THR A 129 -2.53 -7.22 1.57
N GLU A 130 -1.64 -6.22 1.63
CA GLU A 130 -1.79 -4.97 0.89
C GLU A 130 -1.68 -5.20 -0.63
N VAL A 131 -0.73 -6.06 -1.06
CA VAL A 131 -0.57 -6.43 -2.47
C VAL A 131 -1.83 -7.13 -3.01
N ASP A 132 -2.44 -8.01 -2.23
CA ASP A 132 -3.68 -8.68 -2.63
C ASP A 132 -4.86 -7.71 -2.67
N ARG A 133 -4.98 -6.80 -1.69
CA ARG A 133 -5.96 -5.72 -1.69
C ARG A 133 -5.85 -4.82 -2.94
N ILE A 134 -4.63 -4.43 -3.33
CA ILE A 134 -4.38 -3.65 -4.56
C ILE A 134 -4.88 -4.40 -5.80
N ARG A 135 -4.66 -5.71 -5.86
CA ARG A 135 -5.13 -6.54 -6.98
C ARG A 135 -6.65 -6.58 -7.03
N GLU A 136 -7.33 -6.65 -5.89
CA GLU A 136 -8.79 -6.72 -5.81
C GLU A 136 -9.46 -5.40 -6.23
N VAL A 137 -8.90 -4.25 -5.83
CA VAL A 137 -9.44 -2.93 -6.15
C VAL A 137 -9.27 -2.57 -7.63
N LEU A 138 -8.20 -3.06 -8.28
CA LEU A 138 -7.95 -2.74 -9.68
C LEU A 138 -8.86 -3.54 -10.63
N PRO A 139 -9.73 -2.88 -11.42
CA PRO A 139 -10.60 -3.57 -12.37
C PRO A 139 -9.78 -4.31 -13.43
N PRO A 140 -10.35 -5.37 -14.05
CA PRO A 140 -9.68 -6.12 -15.10
C PRO A 140 -9.55 -5.29 -16.38
N LEU A 141 -8.51 -4.45 -16.44
CA LEU A 141 -8.19 -3.59 -17.58
C LEU A 141 -6.97 -4.13 -18.35
N PRO A 142 -6.88 -3.85 -19.67
CA PRO A 142 -5.63 -4.06 -20.40
C PRO A 142 -4.53 -3.22 -19.76
N GLY A 143 -3.39 -3.85 -19.44
CA GLY A 143 -2.31 -3.20 -18.68
C GLY A 143 -2.43 -3.29 -17.16
N ARG A 144 -3.43 -3.99 -16.59
CA ARG A 144 -3.55 -4.19 -15.12
C ARG A 144 -2.26 -4.72 -14.50
N LYS A 145 -1.61 -5.70 -15.12
CA LYS A 145 -0.35 -6.26 -14.62
C LYS A 145 0.72 -5.17 -14.45
N TRP A 146 0.82 -4.26 -15.41
CA TRP A 146 1.74 -3.14 -15.35
C TRP A 146 1.40 -2.18 -14.21
N ALA A 147 0.12 -1.80 -14.07
CA ALA A 147 -0.34 -0.93 -13.01
C ALA A 147 -0.07 -1.55 -11.62
N VAL A 148 -0.47 -2.80 -11.39
CA VAL A 148 -0.19 -3.53 -10.15
C VAL A 148 1.32 -3.55 -9.88
N THR A 149 2.14 -3.88 -10.87
CA THR A 149 3.60 -3.88 -10.70
C THR A 149 4.11 -2.52 -10.26
N LYS A 150 3.65 -1.41 -10.86
CA LYS A 150 4.07 -0.06 -10.51
C LYS A 150 3.57 0.41 -9.15
N VAL A 151 2.35 0.05 -8.79
CA VAL A 151 1.78 0.34 -7.46
C VAL A 151 2.58 -0.41 -6.39
N VAL A 152 2.87 -1.69 -6.60
CA VAL A 152 3.66 -2.51 -5.67
C VAL A 152 5.11 -2.02 -5.59
N GLU A 153 5.73 -1.66 -6.72
CA GLU A 153 7.07 -1.04 -6.76
C GLU A 153 7.08 0.28 -5.97
N GLY A 154 6.06 1.12 -6.13
CA GLY A 154 5.89 2.36 -5.37
C GLY A 154 5.79 2.09 -3.87
N LEU A 155 4.86 1.22 -3.46
CA LEU A 155 4.66 0.82 -2.07
C LEU A 155 5.95 0.30 -1.43
N LEU A 156 6.63 -0.66 -2.08
CA LEU A 156 7.89 -1.23 -1.58
C LEU A 156 8.97 -0.16 -1.44
N THR A 157 9.04 0.77 -2.40
CA THR A 157 10.00 1.88 -2.33
C THR A 157 9.71 2.79 -1.14
N VAL A 158 8.44 3.11 -0.85
CA VAL A 158 8.08 3.92 0.34
C VAL A 158 8.45 3.19 1.63
N VAL A 159 8.19 1.88 1.72
CA VAL A 159 8.55 1.05 2.89
C VAL A 159 10.07 0.98 3.07
N LEU A 160 10.83 0.82 2.00
CA LEU A 160 12.30 0.84 2.07
C LEU A 160 12.82 2.23 2.48
N ALA A 161 12.29 3.28 1.87
CA ALA A 161 12.68 4.65 2.18
C ALA A 161 12.41 5.02 3.65
N SER A 162 11.34 4.49 4.26
CA SER A 162 11.04 4.71 5.68
C SER A 162 11.99 3.93 6.59
N LEU A 163 12.37 2.70 6.21
CA LEU A 163 13.37 1.89 6.93
C LEU A 163 14.76 2.52 6.89
N GLU A 164 15.21 2.97 5.71
CA GLU A 164 16.51 3.64 5.51
C GLU A 164 16.60 4.93 6.35
N GLN A 165 15.54 5.73 6.36
CA GLN A 165 15.51 6.96 7.14
C GLN A 165 15.63 6.72 8.65
N ALA A 166 15.05 5.65 9.17
CA ALA A 166 15.21 5.33 10.59
C ALA A 166 16.63 4.87 10.93
N ASP A 167 17.24 4.07 10.06
CA ASP A 167 18.64 3.65 10.22
C ASP A 167 19.58 4.86 10.19
N ASP A 168 19.40 5.77 9.23
CA ASP A 168 20.20 7.00 9.10
C ASP A 168 20.11 7.89 10.33
N ARG A 169 18.91 8.01 10.91
CA ARG A 169 18.67 8.81 12.12
C ARG A 169 19.01 8.05 13.40
N ARG A 170 19.40 6.78 13.32
CA ARG A 170 19.58 5.86 14.46
C ARG A 170 18.37 5.88 15.41
N ILE A 171 17.19 5.96 14.83
CA ILE A 171 15.94 5.98 15.59
C ILE A 171 15.47 4.55 15.71
N ASP A 172 15.50 4.02 16.93
CA ASP A 172 15.06 2.65 17.20
C ASP A 172 13.53 2.48 17.05
N ARG A 173 12.75 3.56 17.21
CA ARG A 173 11.29 3.55 17.13
C ARG A 173 10.75 4.82 16.50
N VAL A 174 9.89 4.69 15.50
CA VAL A 174 9.24 5.83 14.84
C VAL A 174 7.75 5.78 15.17
N PRO A 175 7.28 6.50 16.21
CA PRO A 175 5.88 6.50 16.59
C PRO A 175 5.06 7.22 15.51
N VAL A 176 4.19 6.48 14.84
CA VAL A 176 3.29 7.01 13.81
C VAL A 176 1.86 6.71 14.18
N ALA A 177 0.96 7.63 13.87
CA ALA A 177 -0.47 7.42 14.08
C ALA A 177 -0.96 6.28 13.17
N CYS A 178 -1.24 5.12 13.75
CA CYS A 178 -1.72 3.95 13.00
C CYS A 178 -3.19 3.66 13.26
N GLU A 179 -3.78 4.19 14.33
CA GLU A 179 -5.17 3.88 14.66
C GLU A 179 -5.93 5.14 15.14
N ILE A 180 -7.15 5.29 14.64
CA ILE A 180 -8.10 6.32 15.04
C ILE A 180 -9.29 5.60 15.68
N THR A 181 -9.45 5.77 16.99
CA THR A 181 -10.66 5.32 17.68
C THR A 181 -11.70 6.44 17.66
N TYR A 182 -12.90 6.14 17.17
CA TYR A 182 -13.97 7.12 17.00
C TYR A 182 -15.35 6.58 17.40
N ARG A 183 -16.28 7.49 17.66
CA ARG A 183 -17.68 7.17 17.99
C ARG A 183 -18.50 6.94 16.74
N GLY A 184 -19.01 5.71 16.56
CA GLY A 184 -19.94 5.36 15.50
C GLY A 184 -21.38 5.83 15.74
N LEU A 185 -22.27 5.54 14.79
CA LEU A 185 -23.69 5.99 14.78
C LEU A 185 -24.55 5.55 15.98
N LEU A 186 -24.08 4.60 16.79
CA LEU A 186 -24.79 4.08 17.97
C LEU A 186 -23.98 4.29 19.26
N GLY A 187 -23.04 5.25 19.26
CA GLY A 187 -22.13 5.49 20.38
C GLY A 187 -21.10 4.38 20.62
N ARG A 188 -21.12 3.31 19.81
CA ARG A 188 -20.10 2.26 19.84
C ARG A 188 -18.80 2.80 19.28
N GLU A 189 -17.72 2.56 20.00
CA GLU A 189 -16.38 2.86 19.51
C GLU A 189 -16.02 1.94 18.34
N ARG A 190 -15.37 2.53 17.35
CA ARG A 190 -14.79 1.84 16.20
C ARG A 190 -13.35 2.27 16.08
N THR A 191 -12.52 1.37 15.59
CA THR A 191 -11.11 1.65 15.32
C THR A 191 -10.90 1.59 13.83
N LEU A 192 -10.44 2.70 13.26
CA LEU A 192 -9.92 2.77 11.90
C LEU A 192 -8.41 2.60 11.96
N ARG A 193 -7.88 1.60 11.27
CA ARG A 193 -6.43 1.32 11.23
C ARG A 193 -5.86 1.76 9.89
N ALA A 194 -4.71 2.44 9.93
CA ALA A 194 -3.95 2.83 8.76
C ALA A 194 -3.45 1.59 8.00
N SER A 195 -3.56 1.61 6.67
CA SER A 195 -2.90 0.62 5.82
C SER A 195 -1.37 0.71 5.90
N LEU A 196 -0.72 -0.28 5.29
CA LEU A 196 0.73 -0.34 5.22
C LEU A 196 1.33 0.90 4.54
N PHE A 197 0.70 1.38 3.45
CA PHE A 197 1.16 2.58 2.74
C PHE A 197 1.06 3.82 3.62
N ALA A 198 -0.10 4.05 4.26
CA ALA A 198 -0.30 5.19 5.15
C ALA A 198 0.72 5.20 6.30
N THR A 199 0.97 4.03 6.89
CA THR A 199 1.98 3.84 7.94
C THR A 199 3.39 4.18 7.44
N ALA A 200 3.79 3.64 6.28
CA ALA A 200 5.11 3.89 5.69
C ALA A 200 5.29 5.36 5.28
N LEU A 201 4.24 5.98 4.75
CA LEU A 201 4.22 7.39 4.37
C LEU A 201 4.45 8.30 5.60
N LEU A 202 3.73 8.06 6.70
CA LEU A 202 3.89 8.82 7.93
C LEU A 202 5.28 8.62 8.55
N ALA A 203 5.84 7.41 8.46
CA ALA A 203 7.19 7.12 8.95
C ALA A 203 8.27 7.84 8.13
N ARG A 204 8.10 7.89 6.80
CA ARG A 204 8.97 8.66 5.90
C ARG A 204 8.82 10.16 6.12
N GLN A 205 7.59 10.66 6.15
CA GLN A 205 7.28 12.09 6.23
C GLN A 205 7.00 12.53 7.67
N THR A 206 8.04 12.60 8.49
CA THR A 206 7.88 12.89 9.93
C THR A 206 7.20 14.23 10.19
N ALA A 207 7.41 15.25 9.35
CA ALA A 207 6.72 16.53 9.46
C ALA A 207 5.18 16.40 9.27
N VAL A 208 4.73 15.49 8.40
CA VAL A 208 3.29 15.19 8.21
C VAL A 208 2.74 14.48 9.45
N ALA A 209 3.47 13.50 9.99
CA ALA A 209 3.07 12.78 11.20
C ALA A 209 2.99 13.72 12.42
N GLU A 210 3.96 14.62 12.59
CA GLU A 210 3.97 15.64 13.63
C GLU A 210 2.80 16.61 13.48
N SER A 211 2.52 17.07 12.27
CA SER A 211 1.37 17.92 11.97
C SER A 211 0.04 17.23 12.28
N LEU A 212 -0.13 15.95 11.92
CA LEU A 212 -1.32 15.16 12.25
C LEU A 212 -1.52 15.07 13.77
N VAL A 213 -0.46 14.75 14.53
CA VAL A 213 -0.51 14.67 15.99
C VAL A 213 -0.79 16.03 16.64
N ALA A 214 -0.16 17.09 16.14
CA ALA A 214 -0.40 18.46 16.62
C ALA A 214 -1.85 18.90 16.36
N THR A 215 -2.39 18.56 15.19
CA THR A 215 -3.79 18.84 14.82
C THR A 215 -4.75 18.07 15.72
N ALA A 216 -4.52 16.77 15.94
CA ALA A 216 -5.33 15.97 16.86
C ALA A 216 -5.37 16.59 18.27
N ARG A 217 -4.20 16.99 18.80
CA ARG A 217 -4.11 17.66 20.11
C ARG A 217 -4.84 19.00 20.13
N ALA A 218 -4.79 19.78 19.06
CA ALA A 218 -5.52 21.05 18.95
C ALA A 218 -7.05 20.86 18.99
N HIS A 219 -7.55 19.72 18.51
CA HIS A 219 -8.96 19.32 18.63
C HIS A 219 -9.30 18.66 19.97
N GLY A 220 -8.35 18.58 20.91
CA GLY A 220 -8.55 17.94 22.21
C GLY A 220 -8.59 16.41 22.16
N VAL A 221 -8.13 15.79 21.08
CA VAL A 221 -8.04 14.34 20.95
C VAL A 221 -6.87 13.81 21.78
N GLU A 222 -7.12 12.75 22.54
CA GLU A 222 -6.08 12.04 23.30
C GLU A 222 -5.14 11.31 22.33
N VAL A 223 -3.83 11.59 22.40
CA VAL A 223 -2.81 10.87 21.63
C VAL A 223 -2.07 9.93 22.55
N VAL A 224 -2.19 8.63 22.32
CA VAL A 224 -1.66 7.57 23.19
C VAL A 224 -0.66 6.72 22.42
N GLU A 225 0.47 6.42 23.02
CA GLU A 225 1.38 5.41 22.48
C GLU A 225 0.82 4.02 22.75
N ALA A 226 0.75 3.18 21.72
CA ALA A 226 0.40 1.78 21.88
C ALA A 226 1.37 1.16 22.88
N ALA A 227 0.82 0.47 23.88
CA ALA A 227 1.64 -0.24 24.85
C ALA A 227 2.50 -1.25 24.08
N ALA A 228 3.82 -1.06 24.13
CA ALA A 228 4.75 -2.07 23.62
C ALA A 228 4.41 -3.40 24.29
N ALA A 229 4.19 -4.45 23.50
CA ALA A 229 4.07 -5.78 24.04
C ALA A 229 5.36 -6.07 24.84
N GLY A 230 5.24 -6.19 26.16
CA GLY A 230 6.38 -5.96 27.06
C GLY A 230 7.56 -6.94 26.90
N GLY A 231 8.78 -6.42 26.96
CA GLY A 231 9.96 -6.99 27.63
C GLY A 231 10.67 -8.22 27.04
N ALA A 232 9.99 -9.08 26.28
CA ALA A 232 10.59 -10.19 25.53
C ALA A 232 10.51 -9.99 24.00
N ASP A 233 9.68 -9.04 23.57
CA ASP A 233 9.34 -8.81 22.17
C ASP A 233 10.33 -7.90 21.44
N ASP A 234 11.22 -7.16 22.11
CA ASP A 234 12.18 -6.27 21.44
C ASP A 234 13.16 -7.05 20.53
N ALA A 235 13.67 -8.21 21.00
CA ALA A 235 14.53 -9.07 20.19
C ALA A 235 13.75 -9.70 19.02
N ALA A 236 12.49 -10.07 19.24
CA ALA A 236 11.60 -10.62 18.22
C ALA A 236 11.16 -9.54 17.20
N ALA A 237 10.97 -8.30 17.64
CA ALA A 237 10.69 -7.15 16.79
C ALA A 237 11.92 -6.83 15.92
N ALA A 238 13.12 -6.78 16.51
CA ALA A 238 14.36 -6.61 15.77
C ALA A 238 14.59 -7.73 14.74
N GLU A 239 14.28 -8.99 15.09
CA GLU A 239 14.32 -10.12 14.15
C GLU A 239 13.29 -9.96 13.02
N ARG A 240 12.05 -9.56 13.34
CA ARG A 240 10.99 -9.30 12.34
C ARG A 240 11.40 -8.19 11.38
N THR A 241 11.96 -7.09 11.88
CA THR A 241 12.47 -5.98 11.07
C THR A 241 13.61 -6.44 10.17
N ARG A 242 14.56 -7.24 10.69
CA ARG A 242 15.64 -7.83 9.89
C ARG A 242 15.11 -8.77 8.79
N ALA A 243 14.12 -9.61 9.11
CA ALA A 243 13.48 -10.50 8.15
C ALA A 243 12.73 -9.73 7.04
N LEU A 244 12.04 -8.64 7.40
CA LEU A 244 11.37 -7.75 6.45
C LEU A 244 12.38 -7.10 5.51
N ARG A 245 13.49 -6.59 6.03
CA ARG A 245 14.57 -6.00 5.23
C ARG A 245 15.14 -7.01 4.24
N ALA A 246 15.54 -8.19 4.72
CA ALA A 246 16.08 -9.24 3.86
C ALA A 246 15.12 -9.67 2.73
N ARG A 247 13.81 -9.75 3.03
CA ARG A 247 12.80 -10.06 2.01
C ARG A 247 12.63 -8.91 1.02
N THR A 248 12.59 -7.68 1.50
CA THR A 248 12.44 -6.50 0.64
C THR A 248 13.66 -6.33 -0.26
N ASP A 249 14.87 -6.60 0.23
CA ASP A 249 16.11 -6.64 -0.56
C ASP A 249 16.08 -7.73 -1.64
N THR A 250 15.54 -8.90 -1.30
CA THR A 250 15.34 -9.99 -2.26
C THR A 250 14.38 -9.58 -3.37
N ILE A 251 13.27 -8.94 -3.03
CA ILE A 251 12.29 -8.45 -4.00
C ILE A 251 12.91 -7.33 -4.85
N ALA A 252 13.63 -6.39 -4.25
CA ALA A 252 14.33 -5.32 -4.97
C ALA A 252 15.36 -5.89 -5.95
N THR A 253 16.11 -6.92 -5.55
CA THR A 253 17.06 -7.63 -6.43
C THR A 253 16.34 -8.33 -7.58
N LYS A 254 15.21 -9.00 -7.30
CA LYS A 254 14.40 -9.65 -8.35
C LYS A 254 13.82 -8.64 -9.34
N LEU A 255 13.34 -7.48 -8.87
CA LEU A 255 12.84 -6.41 -9.71
C LEU A 255 13.96 -5.83 -10.60
N ARG A 256 15.17 -5.67 -10.05
CA ARG A 256 16.36 -5.26 -10.82
C ARG A 256 16.71 -6.28 -11.92
N ALA A 257 16.76 -7.57 -11.59
CA ALA A 257 17.05 -8.62 -12.57
C ALA A 257 15.98 -8.71 -13.67
N GLN A 258 14.69 -8.59 -13.33
CA GLN A 258 13.61 -8.55 -14.32
C GLN A 258 13.72 -7.34 -15.27
N ARG A 259 14.22 -6.21 -14.76
CA ARG A 259 14.46 -5.01 -15.57
C ARG A 259 15.61 -5.22 -16.55
N GLU A 260 16.75 -5.73 -16.08
CA GLU A 260 17.91 -6.02 -16.93
C GLU A 260 17.55 -6.99 -18.05
N GLN A 261 16.74 -8.02 -17.75
CA GLN A 261 16.20 -8.92 -18.76
C GLN A 261 15.30 -8.20 -19.78
N ALA A 262 14.41 -7.32 -19.34
CA ALA A 262 13.54 -6.56 -20.23
C ALA A 262 14.33 -5.59 -21.14
N GLU A 263 15.41 -4.99 -20.60
CA GLU A 263 16.31 -4.10 -21.33
C GLU A 263 17.16 -4.85 -22.35
N ALA A 264 17.70 -6.02 -21.99
CA ALA A 264 18.42 -6.89 -22.93
C ALA A 264 17.54 -7.37 -24.09
N VAL A 265 16.27 -7.69 -23.83
CA VAL A 265 15.30 -8.04 -24.88
C VAL A 265 14.98 -6.85 -25.79
N ALA A 266 14.91 -5.63 -25.24
CA ALA A 266 14.70 -4.43 -26.03
C ALA A 266 15.92 -4.08 -26.91
N ALA A 267 17.14 -4.28 -26.39
CA ALA A 267 18.38 -4.04 -27.14
C ALA A 267 18.66 -5.10 -28.21
N GLY A 268 18.30 -6.36 -27.96
CA GLY A 268 18.53 -7.48 -28.90
C GLY A 268 17.56 -7.55 -30.08
N GLY A 269 16.57 -6.66 -30.18
CA GLY A 269 15.59 -6.63 -31.27
C GLY A 269 16.00 -5.84 -32.52
N GLU A 270 17.18 -5.21 -32.52
CA GLU A 270 17.63 -4.33 -33.63
C GLU A 270 18.63 -4.99 -34.59
N ASP A 271 19.11 -6.20 -34.28
CA ASP A 271 20.05 -6.97 -35.11
C ASP A 271 19.36 -8.14 -35.85
N GLU A 272 18.20 -7.91 -36.46
CA GLU A 272 17.76 -8.78 -37.57
C GLU A 272 18.41 -8.24 -38.85
N PRO A 273 19.49 -8.85 -39.35
CA PRO A 273 20.18 -8.37 -40.54
C PRO A 273 19.19 -8.39 -41.71
N ASP A 274 19.06 -7.24 -42.38
CA ASP A 274 18.43 -7.05 -43.68
C ASP A 274 19.23 -7.84 -44.76
N GLY A 275 19.17 -9.16 -44.63
CA GLY A 275 19.92 -10.14 -45.37
C GLY A 275 19.03 -10.82 -46.40
N ALA A 276 18.98 -10.20 -47.58
CA ALA A 276 18.75 -10.86 -48.86
C ALA A 276 17.37 -11.51 -49.09
N ARG A 277 16.41 -10.68 -49.53
CA ARG A 277 15.57 -11.08 -50.67
C ARG A 277 16.45 -11.19 -51.92
N ALA A 278 17.05 -12.36 -52.12
CA ALA A 278 17.57 -12.79 -53.41
C ALA A 278 16.80 -14.05 -53.86
N VAL A 279 15.83 -13.79 -54.72
CA VAL A 279 15.39 -14.57 -55.90
C VAL A 279 15.99 -15.99 -56.08
N GLY A 280 15.10 -16.98 -56.20
CA GLY A 280 15.35 -18.31 -56.78
C GLY A 280 14.53 -19.37 -56.04
N GLY A 281 13.36 -19.82 -56.50
CA GLY A 281 13.17 -20.57 -57.73
C GLY A 281 13.42 -22.06 -57.46
N GLY A 282 12.39 -22.83 -57.14
CA GLY A 282 12.55 -24.27 -56.89
C GLY A 282 11.25 -24.97 -56.50
N ILE A 283 10.44 -25.31 -57.50
CA ILE A 283 9.33 -26.27 -57.41
C ILE A 283 9.95 -27.66 -57.16
N GLY A 284 9.55 -28.33 -56.09
CA GLY A 284 10.00 -29.68 -55.74
C GLY A 284 8.91 -30.43 -54.99
N ASP A 285 8.18 -31.23 -55.76
CA ASP A 285 7.11 -32.15 -55.37
C ASP A 285 7.69 -33.44 -54.73
N GLY A 286 6.94 -34.10 -53.84
CA GLY A 286 7.33 -35.37 -53.21
C GLY A 286 6.97 -35.44 -51.71
N SER A 287 5.78 -35.88 -51.31
CA SER A 287 5.20 -37.24 -51.35
C SER A 287 5.71 -38.18 -50.24
N ALA A 288 4.71 -38.63 -49.46
CA ALA A 288 4.56 -39.92 -48.77
C ALA A 288 5.34 -40.27 -47.49
N GLY A 289 4.55 -40.51 -46.44
CA GLY A 289 4.49 -41.85 -45.83
C GLY A 289 4.99 -41.97 -44.39
N GLY A 290 4.12 -42.43 -43.48
CA GLY A 290 4.56 -42.91 -42.17
C GLY A 290 3.47 -43.00 -41.11
N ALA A 291 2.63 -44.03 -41.21
CA ALA A 291 1.66 -44.43 -40.20
C ALA A 291 2.31 -45.19 -39.01
N GLY A 292 1.66 -45.18 -37.84
CA GLY A 292 1.91 -46.07 -36.71
C GLY A 292 1.34 -45.48 -35.40
N ALA A 293 0.11 -45.81 -34.99
CA ALA A 293 -0.32 -46.99 -34.20
C ALA A 293 -0.06 -46.82 -32.67
N VAL A 294 -1.09 -46.50 -31.87
CA VAL A 294 -1.97 -47.33 -31.00
C VAL A 294 -1.33 -47.84 -29.68
N GLY A 295 -2.05 -47.61 -28.56
CA GLY A 295 -1.88 -48.25 -27.24
C GLY A 295 -1.55 -47.22 -26.15
N GLY A 296 -2.17 -47.16 -24.97
CA GLY A 296 -3.06 -48.05 -24.23
C GLY A 296 -3.16 -47.49 -22.80
N THR A 297 -4.20 -47.88 -22.09
CA THR A 297 -4.77 -47.34 -20.85
C THR A 297 -4.03 -47.68 -19.54
N GLU A 298 -4.56 -47.07 -18.45
CA GLU A 298 -4.61 -47.52 -17.04
C GLU A 298 -3.73 -46.86 -15.96
N ALA A 299 -4.41 -45.98 -15.21
CA ALA A 299 -4.58 -45.91 -13.75
C ALA A 299 -3.81 -46.88 -12.84
N ALA A 300 -3.20 -46.32 -11.78
CA ALA A 300 -3.54 -46.57 -10.37
C ALA A 300 -2.34 -46.19 -9.46
N VAL A 301 -2.49 -45.12 -8.67
CA VAL A 301 -1.61 -44.86 -7.52
C VAL A 301 -2.44 -45.09 -6.27
N ALA A 302 -2.10 -46.17 -5.57
CA ALA A 302 -2.75 -46.61 -4.35
C ALA A 302 -2.04 -46.06 -3.10
N ALA A 303 -2.89 -45.70 -2.14
CA ALA A 303 -2.77 -45.93 -0.70
C ALA A 303 -1.58 -45.33 0.05
N GLY A 304 -1.91 -44.30 0.85
CA GLY A 304 -1.13 -43.87 1.99
C GLY A 304 -1.18 -44.86 3.16
N ALA A 305 -0.04 -44.99 3.82
CA ALA A 305 0.10 -45.29 5.24
C ALA A 305 0.52 -43.96 5.90
N GLY A 306 -0.05 -43.47 7.00
CA GLY A 306 -0.42 -44.18 8.21
C GLY A 306 0.58 -43.78 9.29
N SER A 307 0.22 -42.82 10.16
CA SER A 307 0.67 -42.86 11.55
C SER A 307 -0.12 -41.88 12.41
N ALA A 308 -0.89 -42.47 13.32
CA ALA A 308 -1.56 -41.83 14.43
C ALA A 308 -0.65 -41.90 15.67
N ALA A 309 -0.54 -40.79 16.39
CA ALA A 309 -0.29 -40.70 17.83
C ALA A 309 -0.69 -39.26 18.21
N GLY A 310 -1.71 -39.01 19.04
CA GLY A 310 -2.03 -39.67 20.29
C GLY A 310 -1.32 -38.91 21.40
N GLY A 311 -2.04 -38.02 22.11
CA GLY A 311 -1.47 -37.26 23.22
C GLY A 311 -2.33 -36.11 23.73
N ASP A 312 -3.55 -36.42 24.17
CA ASP A 312 -4.16 -35.70 25.30
C ASP A 312 -3.45 -36.18 26.58
N PRO A 313 -3.16 -35.31 27.55
CA PRO A 313 -4.00 -35.39 28.76
C PRO A 313 -4.24 -34.07 29.51
N ALA A 314 -5.46 -34.02 30.05
CA ALA A 314 -5.81 -33.71 31.44
C ALA A 314 -5.57 -32.27 31.98
N ALA A 315 -6.70 -31.59 32.17
CA ALA A 315 -7.25 -31.22 33.48
C ALA A 315 -6.25 -30.87 34.60
N GLY A 316 -6.19 -29.58 34.93
CA GLY A 316 -5.67 -29.06 36.19
C GLY A 316 -6.61 -28.00 36.77
N THR A 317 -7.55 -28.44 37.59
CA THR A 317 -8.34 -27.61 38.51
C THR A 317 -7.44 -27.04 39.61
N GLY A 318 -7.56 -25.74 39.92
CA GLY A 318 -6.87 -25.11 41.03
C GLY A 318 -7.56 -23.83 41.49
N SER A 319 -8.46 -23.97 42.46
CA SER A 319 -9.16 -22.93 43.21
C SER A 319 -8.22 -22.02 44.01
N GLY A 320 -8.65 -20.78 44.26
CA GLY A 320 -8.15 -19.99 45.38
C GLY A 320 -8.47 -18.48 45.32
N PRO A 321 -9.53 -18.00 46.00
CA PRO A 321 -9.84 -16.58 46.14
C PRO A 321 -9.09 -15.98 47.35
N GLY A 322 -8.36 -14.89 47.13
CA GLY A 322 -7.76 -14.07 48.19
C GLY A 322 -8.57 -12.80 48.40
N ALA A 323 -9.48 -12.82 49.38
CA ALA A 323 -10.13 -11.63 49.93
C ALA A 323 -9.26 -11.04 51.05
N GLY A 324 -9.08 -9.72 51.07
CA GLY A 324 -8.42 -8.97 52.15
C GLY A 324 -8.72 -7.46 52.03
N PRO A 325 -8.79 -6.72 53.15
CA PRO A 325 -9.96 -5.89 53.44
C PRO A 325 -9.81 -4.40 53.14
N ALA A 326 -11.00 -3.79 53.10
CA ALA A 326 -11.29 -2.37 53.07
C ALA A 326 -10.53 -1.54 54.12
N THR A 327 -10.11 -0.34 53.72
CA THR A 327 -10.14 0.85 54.57
C THR A 327 -10.69 1.99 53.75
N GLY A 328 -11.86 2.49 54.16
CA GLY A 328 -12.43 3.71 53.63
C GLY A 328 -11.78 4.94 54.26
N THR A 329 -11.90 6.07 53.56
CA THR A 329 -12.27 7.33 54.20
C THR A 329 -12.93 8.19 53.14
N ALA A 330 -14.17 8.57 53.44
CA ALA A 330 -14.96 9.50 52.69
C ALA A 330 -14.37 10.92 52.82
N SER A 331 -14.44 11.69 51.74
CA SER A 331 -14.54 13.14 51.82
C SER A 331 -15.52 13.63 50.77
N THR A 332 -16.70 13.97 51.27
CA THR A 332 -17.83 14.61 50.60
C THR A 332 -17.49 16.09 50.31
N PRO A 333 -18.10 16.72 49.28
CA PRO A 333 -17.48 17.81 48.54
C PRO A 333 -17.90 19.20 49.03
N ALA A 334 -17.04 20.19 48.74
CA ALA A 334 -17.40 21.60 48.82
C ALA A 334 -18.23 22.01 47.59
N ALA A 335 -19.40 22.56 47.89
CA ALA A 335 -20.34 23.14 46.94
C ALA A 335 -19.80 24.43 46.33
N VAL A 336 -19.98 24.58 45.01
CA VAL A 336 -20.03 25.88 44.32
C VAL A 336 -21.28 25.89 43.43
N THR A 337 -22.32 26.56 43.93
CA THR A 337 -23.44 27.15 43.18
C THR A 337 -22.92 28.45 42.53
N ALA A 338 -23.38 29.04 41.44
CA ALA A 338 -24.39 28.89 40.39
C ALA A 338 -23.91 29.87 39.27
N VAL A 339 -24.27 29.83 37.98
CA VAL A 339 -25.52 30.26 37.33
C VAL A 339 -25.15 30.31 35.85
N GLY A 340 -25.94 29.70 34.96
CA GLY A 340 -25.76 29.83 33.51
C GLY A 340 -26.92 29.21 32.76
N ALA A 341 -27.88 30.04 32.36
CA ALA A 341 -29.15 29.67 31.77
C ALA A 341 -29.00 28.84 30.47
N GLY A 342 -29.73 27.72 30.39
CA GLY A 342 -29.85 26.91 29.18
C GLY A 342 -30.94 27.42 28.22
N PRO A 343 -30.82 27.18 26.91
CA PRO A 343 -31.91 27.35 25.96
C PRO A 343 -32.78 26.07 25.84
N ARG A 344 -34.05 26.31 25.47
CA ARG A 344 -35.22 25.41 25.46
C ARG A 344 -35.08 24.17 24.54
N PRO A 345 -35.77 23.06 24.85
CA PRO A 345 -35.90 21.91 23.96
C PRO A 345 -37.11 22.09 23.02
N GLY A 346 -36.90 21.94 21.71
CA GLY A 346 -38.02 21.96 20.76
C GLY A 346 -37.64 22.32 19.33
N ALA A 347 -36.71 21.59 18.72
CA ALA A 347 -36.54 21.59 17.26
C ALA A 347 -36.19 20.17 16.81
N ALA A 348 -36.99 19.63 15.90
CA ALA A 348 -36.76 18.34 15.26
C ALA A 348 -35.41 18.35 14.51
N PRO A 349 -34.65 17.24 14.48
CA PRO A 349 -33.40 17.19 13.75
C PRO A 349 -33.67 17.29 12.24
N PRO A 350 -33.04 18.23 11.50
CA PRO A 350 -33.06 18.19 10.05
C PRO A 350 -32.26 16.97 9.57
N ASN A 351 -32.74 16.40 8.47
CA ASN A 351 -32.16 15.29 7.74
C ASN A 351 -30.62 15.35 7.72
N GLY A 352 -29.99 14.20 7.99
CA GLY A 352 -28.54 14.06 8.05
C GLY A 352 -27.83 14.60 6.80
N PRO A 353 -26.60 15.11 6.95
CA PRO A 353 -25.87 15.67 5.83
C PRO A 353 -25.60 14.57 4.80
N SER A 354 -26.24 14.71 3.65
CA SER A 354 -25.72 14.13 2.41
C SER A 354 -24.37 14.80 2.17
N TYR A 355 -23.28 14.11 2.48
CA TYR A 355 -21.93 14.62 2.20
C TYR A 355 -21.83 14.86 0.70
N ARG A 356 -21.72 16.14 0.31
CA ARG A 356 -21.34 16.52 -1.04
C ARG A 356 -19.98 15.88 -1.31
N ALA A 357 -19.86 15.21 -2.45
CA ALA A 357 -18.56 14.88 -3.02
C ALA A 357 -17.67 16.13 -2.95
N HIS A 358 -16.53 16.00 -2.28
CA HIS A 358 -15.55 17.07 -2.17
C HIS A 358 -15.07 17.47 -3.57
N PRO A 359 -14.85 18.77 -3.86
CA PRO A 359 -14.42 19.23 -5.17
C PRO A 359 -12.92 18.95 -5.37
N SER A 360 -12.53 17.68 -5.45
CA SER A 360 -11.24 17.29 -6.06
C SER A 360 -11.38 17.12 -7.60
N ASP A 361 -12.41 17.72 -8.18
CA ASP A 361 -12.67 17.75 -9.63
C ASP A 361 -12.17 19.03 -10.31
N ALA A 362 -11.46 19.90 -9.58
CA ALA A 362 -10.88 21.11 -10.15
C ALA A 362 -9.55 20.78 -10.83
N THR A 363 -9.56 20.88 -12.16
CA THR A 363 -8.40 20.93 -13.07
C THR A 363 -7.52 22.16 -12.81
N ASP A 364 -7.03 22.36 -11.59
CA ASP A 364 -5.99 23.35 -11.32
C ASP A 364 -4.63 22.68 -11.60
N PRO A 365 -3.94 23.01 -12.69
CA PRO A 365 -2.64 22.41 -13.02
C PRO A 365 -1.54 22.79 -12.01
N THR A 366 -1.81 23.69 -11.07
CA THR A 366 -0.87 24.09 -10.00
C THR A 366 -1.13 23.40 -8.67
N ASP A 367 -2.24 22.66 -8.53
CA ASP A 367 -2.48 21.84 -7.35
C ASP A 367 -1.45 20.69 -7.35
N PRO A 368 -0.53 20.61 -6.38
CA PRO A 368 0.42 19.51 -6.33
C PRO A 368 -0.28 18.15 -6.22
N PHE A 369 -1.54 18.10 -5.79
CA PHE A 369 -2.33 16.89 -5.60
C PHE A 369 -3.19 16.49 -6.81
N ALA A 370 -3.26 17.32 -7.86
CA ALA A 370 -4.04 16.99 -9.05
C ALA A 370 -3.34 15.92 -9.92
N CYS A 371 -4.07 14.83 -10.22
CA CYS A 371 -3.95 14.11 -11.50
C CYS A 371 -4.92 14.77 -12.50
#